data_AF-A0A7J4NWK5-F1
#
_entry.id   AF-A0A7J4NWK5-F1
#
_cell.length_a   1.000
_cell.length_b   1.000
_cell.length_c   1.000
_cell.angle_alpha   90.00
_cell.angle_beta   90.00
_cell.angle_gamma   90.00
#
_symmetry.space_group_name_H-M   'P 1'
#
loop_
_entity.id
_entity.type
_entity.pdbx_description
1 polymer ?
#
loop_
_entity_poly.entity_id
_entity_poly.type
_entity_poly.pdbx_seq_one_letter_code
_entity_poly.pdbx_strand_id
1 'polypeptide(L)'
;SIIESFAVPPTAYDTFSPVLNYSDDYSEYQIVNSWVTFADLYYLGLHRNDDGSFTRTTIYLNVYNESAAHINELALSGSERGFSQYDVTTEEDILKVVLTGEFSLITGEDIQ
;
A
#
# COMPACT_ATOMS: atom_id res chain seq x y z
N SER A 1 -8.86 -46.32 -5.53
CA SER A 1 -8.37 -45.41 -4.50
C SER A 1 -8.91 -44.03 -4.77
N ILE A 2 -9.54 -43.41 -3.78
CA ILE A 2 -9.88 -41.99 -3.82
C ILE A 2 -8.73 -41.29 -3.11
N ILE A 3 -7.87 -40.60 -3.86
CA ILE A 3 -6.96 -39.62 -3.27
C ILE A 3 -7.78 -38.33 -3.23
N GLU A 4 -8.51 -38.12 -2.14
CA GLU A 4 -8.98 -36.77 -1.81
C GLU A 4 -7.73 -35.95 -1.52
N SER A 5 -7.37 -35.03 -2.41
CA SER A 5 -6.38 -34.01 -2.09
C SER A 5 -6.98 -33.16 -0.99
N PHE A 6 -6.46 -33.27 0.23
CA PHE A 6 -6.74 -32.30 1.27
C PHE A 6 -6.06 -30.99 0.84
N ALA A 7 -6.81 -30.11 0.19
CA ALA A 7 -6.37 -28.74 -0.03
C ALA A 7 -6.18 -28.12 1.37
N VAL A 8 -4.93 -27.77 1.70
CA VAL A 8 -4.65 -27.03 2.93
C VAL A 8 -5.28 -25.65 2.75
N PRO A 9 -6.20 -25.22 3.62
CA PRO A 9 -6.77 -23.89 3.52
C PRO A 9 -5.66 -22.84 3.68
N PRO A 10 -5.68 -21.75 2.90
CA PRO A 10 -4.66 -20.71 2.99
C PRO A 10 -4.64 -20.12 4.40
N THR A 11 -3.44 -19.90 4.92
CA THR A 11 -3.26 -19.17 6.17
C THR A 11 -3.49 -17.67 5.95
N ALA A 12 -3.63 -16.92 7.04
CA ALA A 12 -3.62 -15.46 6.97
C ALA A 12 -2.31 -14.95 6.32
N TYR A 13 -1.18 -15.60 6.60
CA TYR A 13 0.10 -15.26 5.98
C TYR A 13 0.05 -15.46 4.45
N ASP A 14 -0.43 -16.59 3.97
CA ASP A 14 -0.52 -16.86 2.52
C ASP A 14 -1.40 -15.81 1.83
N THR A 15 -2.48 -15.40 2.50
CA THR A 15 -3.41 -14.38 2.00
C THR A 15 -2.74 -13.01 1.88
N PHE A 16 -1.95 -12.58 2.88
CA PHE A 16 -1.41 -11.22 2.94
C PHE A 16 0.04 -11.09 2.46
N SER A 17 0.75 -12.20 2.26
CA SER A 17 2.12 -12.21 1.76
C SER A 17 2.35 -11.41 0.48
N PRO A 18 1.41 -11.33 -0.49
CA PRO A 18 1.65 -10.54 -1.70
C PRO A 18 1.91 -9.06 -1.44
N VAL A 19 1.22 -8.44 -0.48
CA VAL A 19 1.45 -7.02 -0.12
C VAL A 19 2.56 -6.86 0.91
N LEU A 20 2.70 -7.83 1.83
CA LEU A 20 3.75 -7.79 2.86
C LEU A 20 5.16 -7.94 2.28
N ASN A 21 5.33 -8.72 1.21
CA ASN A 21 6.63 -8.90 0.54
C ASN A 21 7.17 -7.61 -0.12
N TYR A 22 6.30 -6.62 -0.35
CA TYR A 22 6.67 -5.30 -0.91
C TYR A 22 6.70 -4.19 0.16
N SER A 23 6.32 -4.53 1.40
CA SER A 23 6.27 -3.62 2.53
C SER A 23 7.64 -3.30 3.07
N ASP A 24 7.73 -2.21 3.85
CA ASP A 24 8.95 -1.79 4.49
C ASP A 24 8.98 -2.30 5.94
N ASP A 25 9.98 -3.13 6.28
CA ASP A 25 10.11 -3.86 7.56
C ASP A 25 10.21 -2.95 8.81
N TYR A 26 10.36 -1.65 8.64
CA TYR A 26 10.61 -0.67 9.70
C TYR A 26 9.41 0.22 10.04
N SER A 27 8.23 -0.03 9.46
CA SER A 27 7.02 0.74 9.76
C SER A 27 6.59 0.51 11.22
N GLU A 28 6.46 1.57 12.04
CA GLU A 28 6.01 1.44 13.44
C GLU A 28 4.51 1.19 13.56
N TYR A 29 3.75 1.59 12.53
CA TYR A 29 2.31 1.35 12.43
C TYR A 29 1.99 0.73 11.08
N GLN A 30 1.17 -0.32 11.10
CA GLN A 30 0.82 -1.09 9.91
C GLN A 30 -0.65 -1.48 9.92
N ILE A 31 -1.28 -1.42 8.74
CA ILE A 31 -2.62 -1.96 8.47
C ILE A 31 -2.49 -2.89 7.27
N VAL A 32 -3.14 -4.05 7.36
CA VAL A 32 -3.36 -4.94 6.22
C VAL A 32 -4.85 -5.25 6.13
N ASN A 33 -5.44 -5.10 4.94
CA ASN A 33 -6.87 -5.27 4.74
C ASN A 33 -7.18 -5.92 3.38
N SER A 34 -8.13 -6.85 3.36
CA SER A 34 -8.68 -7.48 2.15
C SER A 34 -10.16 -7.12 1.89
N TRP A 35 -10.72 -6.24 2.71
CA TRP A 35 -12.10 -5.76 2.67
C TRP A 35 -12.10 -4.27 2.36
N VAL A 36 -11.64 -3.94 1.15
CA VAL A 36 -11.60 -2.58 0.61
C VAL A 36 -12.27 -2.56 -0.76
N THR A 37 -12.69 -1.38 -1.22
CA THR A 37 -13.46 -1.23 -2.48
C THR A 37 -12.62 -0.82 -3.68
N PHE A 38 -11.30 -0.73 -3.52
CA PHE A 38 -10.37 -0.13 -4.49
C PHE A 38 -9.21 -1.06 -4.89
N ALA A 39 -9.09 -2.23 -4.27
CA ALA A 39 -8.06 -3.23 -4.53
C ALA A 39 -8.46 -4.58 -3.91
N ASP A 40 -7.79 -5.67 -4.30
CA ASP A 40 -8.00 -6.98 -3.67
C ASP A 40 -7.35 -7.07 -2.29
N LEU A 41 -6.13 -6.52 -2.15
CA LEU A 41 -5.44 -6.35 -0.88
C LEU A 41 -4.85 -4.95 -0.76
N TYR A 42 -4.77 -4.49 0.48
CA TYR A 42 -4.27 -3.19 0.85
C TYR A 42 -3.32 -3.31 2.04
N TYR A 43 -2.15 -2.72 1.93
CA TYR A 43 -1.23 -2.48 3.03
C TYR A 43 -1.00 -0.98 3.18
N LEU A 44 -0.94 -0.50 4.42
CA LEU A 44 -0.43 0.82 4.77
C LEU A 44 0.58 0.67 5.90
N GLY A 45 1.77 1.22 5.70
CA GLY A 45 2.81 1.36 6.70
C GLY A 45 3.11 2.84 6.94
N LEU A 46 3.33 3.21 8.20
CA LEU A 46 3.81 4.52 8.59
C LEU A 46 5.13 4.37 9.35
N HIS A 47 6.10 5.19 8.96
CA HIS A 47 7.40 5.30 9.59
C HIS A 47 7.71 6.76 9.94
N ARG A 48 8.26 7.03 11.11
CA ARG A 48 8.81 8.35 11.45
C ARG A 48 10.31 8.39 11.12
N ASN A 49 10.70 9.31 10.24
CA ASN A 49 12.08 9.51 9.83
C ASN A 49 12.88 10.25 10.92
N ASP A 50 14.22 10.15 10.86
CA ASP A 50 15.15 10.77 11.81
C ASP A 50 15.05 12.31 11.84
N ASP A 51 14.70 12.93 10.71
CA ASP A 51 14.52 14.38 10.58
C ASP A 51 13.16 14.88 11.12
N GLY A 52 12.33 13.97 11.62
CA GLY A 52 11.01 14.26 12.17
C GLY A 52 9.87 14.26 11.16
N SER A 53 10.16 14.16 9.85
CA SER A 53 9.16 13.87 8.83
C SER A 53 8.63 12.44 8.96
N PHE A 54 7.60 12.12 8.18
CA PHE A 54 7.00 10.80 8.17
C PHE A 54 6.93 10.26 6.74
N THR A 55 7.10 8.95 6.63
CA THR A 55 6.95 8.19 5.40
C THR A 55 5.71 7.31 5.50
N ARG A 56 4.80 7.42 4.52
CA ARG A 56 3.70 6.48 4.32
C ARG A 56 3.99 5.61 3.10
N THR A 57 4.08 4.31 3.32
CA THR A 57 4.14 3.31 2.25
C THR A 57 2.78 2.64 2.13
N THR A 58 2.19 2.70 0.94
CA THR A 58 0.90 2.06 0.66
C THR A 58 1.04 1.11 -0.51
N ILE A 59 0.50 -0.10 -0.39
CA ILE A 59 0.65 -1.17 -1.39
C ILE A 59 -0.71 -1.75 -1.69
N TYR A 60 -1.00 -1.88 -2.98
CA TYR A 60 -2.24 -2.44 -3.51
C TYR A 60 -1.92 -3.68 -4.32
N LEU A 61 -2.62 -4.77 -4.06
CA LEU A 61 -2.70 -5.91 -4.98
C LEU A 61 -3.94 -5.74 -5.85
N ASN A 62 -3.79 -5.87 -7.17
CA ASN A 62 -4.88 -5.74 -8.15
C ASN A 62 -5.71 -4.46 -7.91
N VAL A 63 -5.03 -3.31 -7.85
CA VAL A 63 -5.72 -2.01 -7.73
C VAL A 63 -6.72 -1.82 -8.86
N TYR A 64 -7.90 -1.29 -8.54
CA TYR A 64 -8.93 -1.05 -9.55
C TYR A 64 -8.56 0.14 -10.43
N ASN A 65 -8.88 0.08 -11.72
CA ASN A 65 -8.42 1.03 -12.73
C ASN A 65 -8.73 2.50 -12.37
N GLU A 66 -9.91 2.76 -11.79
CA GLU A 66 -10.30 4.11 -11.37
C GLU A 66 -9.42 4.64 -10.23
N SER A 67 -9.15 3.80 -9.22
CA SER A 67 -8.27 4.13 -8.10
C SER A 67 -6.82 4.31 -8.56
N ALA A 68 -6.34 3.44 -9.46
CA ALA A 68 -5.00 3.57 -10.04
C ALA A 68 -4.84 4.87 -10.83
N ALA A 69 -5.84 5.24 -11.63
CA ALA A 69 -5.84 6.50 -12.38
C ALA A 69 -5.81 7.71 -11.44
N HIS A 70 -6.62 7.69 -10.39
CA HIS A 70 -6.65 8.75 -9.39
C HIS A 70 -5.31 8.90 -8.64
N ILE A 71 -4.71 7.80 -8.20
CA ILE A 71 -3.38 7.80 -7.56
C ILE A 71 -2.32 8.44 -8.47
N ASN A 72 -2.33 8.09 -9.76
CA ASN A 72 -1.39 8.65 -10.72
C ASN A 72 -1.63 10.15 -10.98
N GLU A 73 -2.89 10.61 -10.98
CA GLU A 73 -3.22 12.03 -11.06
C GLU A 73 -2.70 12.80 -9.83
N LEU A 74 -2.91 12.27 -8.63
CA LEU A 74 -2.42 12.84 -7.38
C LEU A 74 -0.89 12.95 -7.35
N ALA A 75 -0.19 11.96 -7.93
CA ALA A 75 1.27 11.96 -8.02
C ALA A 75 1.83 13.13 -8.84
N LEU A 76 1.12 13.57 -9.89
CA LEU A 76 1.55 14.69 -10.74
C LEU A 76 1.63 16.03 -10.01
N SER A 77 0.87 16.19 -8.92
CA SER A 77 0.81 17.42 -8.11
C SER A 77 1.40 17.27 -6.71
N GLY A 78 2.06 16.14 -6.41
CA GLY A 78 2.55 15.83 -5.05
C GLY A 78 3.39 16.96 -4.43
N SER A 79 4.39 17.45 -5.15
CA SER A 79 5.26 18.53 -4.64
C SER A 79 4.49 19.84 -4.38
N GLU A 80 3.50 20.17 -5.21
CA GLU A 80 2.66 21.37 -5.05
C GLU A 80 1.77 21.26 -3.81
N ARG A 81 1.45 20.03 -3.39
CA ARG A 81 0.67 19.73 -2.18
C ARG A 81 1.53 19.61 -0.92
N GLY A 82 2.84 19.82 -1.04
CA GLY A 82 3.77 19.90 0.09
C GLY A 82 4.45 18.59 0.47
N PHE A 83 4.31 17.53 -0.34
CA PHE A 83 5.09 16.31 -0.16
C PHE A 83 6.54 16.55 -0.55
N SER A 84 7.49 16.07 0.27
CA SER A 84 8.90 16.04 -0.11
C SER A 84 9.21 14.87 -1.04
N GLN A 85 8.37 13.83 -1.02
CA GLN A 85 8.42 12.67 -1.91
C GLN A 85 6.99 12.19 -2.20
N TYR A 86 6.72 11.88 -3.46
CA TYR A 86 5.49 11.20 -3.90
C TYR A 86 5.87 10.27 -5.06
N ASP A 87 6.22 9.03 -4.73
CA ASP A 87 6.61 8.05 -5.73
C ASP A 87 5.50 7.01 -5.92
N VAL A 88 5.19 6.72 -7.17
CA VAL A 88 4.29 5.64 -7.56
C VAL A 88 5.06 4.67 -8.44
N THR A 89 5.10 3.41 -8.02
CA THR A 89 5.75 2.32 -8.77
C THR A 89 4.75 1.20 -8.99
N THR A 90 4.76 0.63 -10.19
CA THR A 90 3.93 -0.53 -10.54
C THR A 90 4.82 -1.68 -11.00
N GLU A 91 4.63 -2.85 -10.40
CA GLU A 91 5.32 -4.09 -10.74
C GLU A 91 4.27 -5.21 -10.77
N GLU A 92 4.05 -5.81 -11.95
CA GLU A 92 2.99 -6.81 -12.17
C GLU A 92 1.62 -6.31 -11.66
N ASP A 93 1.04 -7.01 -10.69
CA ASP A 93 -0.25 -6.73 -10.07
C ASP A 93 -0.14 -5.84 -8.82
N ILE A 94 1.07 -5.34 -8.51
CA ILE A 94 1.36 -4.51 -7.34
C ILE A 94 1.52 -3.05 -7.76
N LEU A 95 0.76 -2.17 -7.09
CA LEU A 95 1.01 -0.72 -7.11
C LEU A 95 1.50 -0.32 -5.72
N LYS A 96 2.68 0.32 -5.64
CA LYS A 96 3.27 0.86 -4.41
C LYS A 96 3.33 2.38 -4.50
N VAL A 97 2.88 3.05 -3.44
CA VAL A 97 2.92 4.51 -3.27
C VAL A 97 3.76 4.83 -2.05
N VAL A 98 4.77 5.68 -2.20
CA VAL A 98 5.61 6.15 -1.09
C VAL A 98 5.49 7.66 -1.00
N LEU A 99 4.97 8.14 0.14
CA LEU A 99 4.80 9.55 0.43
C LEU A 99 5.71 9.94 1.59
N THR A 100 6.42 11.05 1.46
CA THR A 100 7.19 11.63 2.57
C THR A 100 6.75 13.07 2.82
N GLY A 101 6.53 13.42 4.08
CA GLY A 101 6.13 14.78 4.46
C GLY A 101 5.71 14.91 5.92
N GLU A 102 4.98 15.98 6.23
CA GLU A 102 4.38 16.20 7.54
C GLU A 102 3.30 15.14 7.84
N PHE A 103 3.18 14.74 9.11
CA PHE A 103 2.24 13.68 9.52
C PHE A 103 0.81 13.93 9.02
N SER A 104 0.29 15.15 9.24
CA SER A 104 -1.08 15.50 8.84
C SER A 104 -1.30 15.43 7.33
N LEU A 105 -0.26 15.66 6.54
CA LEU A 105 -0.34 15.61 5.09
C LEU A 105 -0.41 14.15 4.61
N ILE A 106 0.53 13.32 5.05
CA ILE A 106 0.60 11.92 4.61
C ILE A 106 -0.58 11.08 5.12
N THR A 107 -1.21 11.43 6.25
CA THR A 107 -2.40 10.69 6.74
C THR A 107 -3.71 11.17 6.13
N GLY A 108 -3.75 12.40 5.61
CA GLY A 108 -4.94 12.98 4.97
C GLY A 108 -5.07 12.67 3.49
N GLU A 109 -4.04 12.08 2.88
CA GLU A 109 -4.04 11.65 1.48
C GLU A 109 -4.93 10.41 1.30
N ASP A 110 -6.23 10.61 1.22
CA ASP A 110 -7.22 9.55 1.00
C ASP A 110 -7.31 9.20 -0.49
N ILE A 111 -7.43 7.90 -0.76
CA ILE A 111 -7.80 7.37 -2.06
C ILE A 111 -9.26 6.98 -1.93
N GLN A 112 -10.15 7.94 -2.20
CA GLN A 112 -11.56 7.70 -2.40
C GLN A 112 -11.93 8.04 -3.84
#